data_AF-A0A7Z9QZ46-F1
#
_entry.id   AF-A0A7Z9QZ46-F1
#
_cell.length_a   1.000
_cell.length_b   1.000
_cell.length_c   1.000
_cell.angle_alpha   90.00
_cell.angle_beta   90.00
_cell.angle_gamma   90.00
#
_symmetry.space_group_name_H-M   'P 1'
#
loop_
_entity.id
_entity.type
_entity.pdbx_description
1 polymer ?
#
loop_
_entity_poly.entity_id
_entity_poly.type
_entity_poly.pdbx_seq_one_letter_code
_entity_poly.pdbx_strand_id
1 'polypeptide(L)'
;MFLREGDDFDANFELLIDALDTDLEYVREHTRLLTLAIDWDENQRRRSAGLRGQELQTAEGWLEQSGSKDPQPTELHREYLIFSRTVVNRLQRLVVSSVTVAFVLVLGLAAFSFLQRQEAVEQKLVAEQQHLRAEKTARISNSRSLAALALTEMDKDPELSILLARQSIRVTYQENRTVLPLIPILHTHCASGRQINRN
;
A
#
# COMPACT_ATOMS: atom_id res chain seq x y z
N MET A 1 45.66 37.41 51.52
CA MET A 1 45.57 37.06 50.09
C MET A 1 45.06 38.31 49.40
N PHE A 2 45.93 38.99 48.67
CA PHE A 2 45.67 40.33 48.14
C PHE A 2 44.87 40.24 46.84
N LEU A 3 43.73 40.95 46.82
CA LEU A 3 42.82 41.13 45.69
C LEU A 3 43.51 42.02 44.63
N ARG A 4 43.35 41.67 43.35
CA ARG A 4 43.71 42.54 42.22
C ARG A 4 42.43 43.27 41.80
N GLU A 5 42.37 44.57 42.06
CA GLU A 5 41.17 45.41 42.18
C GLU A 5 40.30 45.64 40.90
N GLY A 6 40.74 45.24 39.71
CA GLY A 6 40.08 45.61 38.44
C GLY A 6 39.19 44.51 37.87
N ASP A 7 39.79 43.37 37.51
CA ASP A 7 39.11 42.32 36.74
C ASP A 7 38.14 41.48 37.59
N ASP A 8 38.38 41.35 38.90
CA ASP A 8 37.50 40.60 39.82
C ASP A 8 36.24 41.39 40.19
N PHE A 9 36.26 42.72 40.14
CA PHE A 9 35.07 43.52 40.48
C PHE A 9 34.03 43.42 39.37
N ASP A 10 34.44 43.63 38.11
CA ASP A 10 33.54 43.52 36.96
C ASP A 10 33.01 42.08 36.84
N ALA A 11 33.86 41.05 37.05
CA ALA A 11 33.41 39.65 37.03
C ALA A 11 32.42 39.31 38.17
N ASN A 12 32.63 39.82 39.39
CA ASN A 12 31.70 39.61 40.51
C ASN A 12 30.40 40.41 40.35
N PHE A 13 30.45 41.58 39.71
CA PHE A 13 29.27 42.39 39.41
C PHE A 13 28.40 41.75 38.33
N GLU A 14 29.01 41.23 37.26
CA GLU A 14 28.31 40.43 36.23
C GLU A 14 27.68 39.16 36.83
N LEU A 15 28.39 38.46 37.73
CA LEU A 15 27.84 37.31 38.46
C LEU A 15 26.63 37.68 39.33
N LEU A 16 26.63 38.86 39.95
CA LEU A 16 25.51 39.33 40.75
C LEU A 16 24.29 39.66 39.86
N ILE A 17 24.51 40.35 38.73
CA ILE A 17 23.43 40.63 37.78
C ILE A 17 22.84 39.33 37.25
N ASP A 18 23.67 38.38 36.83
CA ASP A 18 23.22 37.09 36.29
C ASP A 18 22.46 36.26 37.34
N ALA A 19 22.93 36.27 38.59
CA ALA A 19 22.23 35.62 39.70
C ALA A 19 20.86 36.27 39.99
N LEU A 20 20.77 37.59 39.93
CA LEU A 20 19.55 38.34 40.20
C LEU A 20 18.53 38.19 39.06
N ASP A 21 18.99 38.19 37.80
CA ASP A 21 18.15 37.93 36.64
C ASP A 21 17.62 36.49 36.63
N THR A 22 18.46 35.51 37.00
CA THR A 22 18.06 34.10 37.12
C THR A 22 17.02 33.88 38.23
N ASP A 23 17.13 34.61 39.34
CA ASP A 23 16.15 34.55 40.42
C ASP A 23 14.82 35.20 40.03
N LEU A 24 14.89 36.33 39.31
CA LEU A 24 13.70 37.01 38.80
C LEU A 24 12.93 36.16 37.79
N GLU A 25 13.62 35.51 36.85
CA GLU A 25 12.99 34.65 35.85
C GLU A 25 12.32 33.43 36.52
N TYR A 26 12.95 32.87 37.57
CA TYR A 26 12.37 31.80 38.36
C TYR A 26 11.05 32.23 39.05
N VAL A 27 11.02 33.42 39.67
CA VAL A 27 9.83 33.94 40.36
C VAL A 27 8.69 34.29 39.38
N ARG A 28 9.04 34.78 38.18
CA ARG A 28 8.07 35.03 37.11
C ARG A 28 7.40 33.73 36.68
N GLU A 29 8.20 32.69 36.42
CA GLU A 29 7.66 31.38 36.03
C GLU A 29 6.85 30.74 37.16
N HIS A 30 7.25 30.90 38.42
CA HIS A 30 6.42 30.49 39.56
C HIS A 30 5.03 31.14 39.50
N THR A 31 4.96 32.47 39.34
CA THR A 31 3.68 33.18 39.32
C THR A 31 2.83 32.81 38.10
N ARG A 32 3.48 32.67 36.94
CA ARG A 32 2.83 32.27 35.68
C ARG A 32 2.20 30.88 35.81
N LEU A 33 2.97 29.89 36.27
CA LEU A 33 2.51 28.52 36.43
C LEU A 33 1.43 28.40 37.51
N LEU A 34 1.53 29.16 38.59
CA LEU A 34 0.51 29.18 39.64
C LEU A 34 -0.82 29.72 39.11
N THR A 35 -0.78 30.80 38.34
CA THR A 35 -1.97 31.40 37.73
C THR A 35 -2.64 30.41 36.76
N LEU A 36 -1.86 29.72 35.95
CA LEU A 36 -2.36 28.66 35.05
C LEU A 36 -2.96 27.49 35.82
N ALA A 37 -2.33 27.08 36.92
CA ALA A 37 -2.82 25.99 37.74
C ALA A 37 -4.15 26.34 38.45
N ILE A 38 -4.29 27.59 38.92
CA ILE A 38 -5.55 28.10 39.49
C ILE A 38 -6.64 28.14 38.43
N ASP A 39 -6.38 28.76 37.27
CA ASP A 39 -7.35 28.82 36.18
C ASP A 39 -7.78 27.42 35.72
N TRP A 40 -6.85 26.47 35.67
CA TRP A 40 -7.15 25.07 35.37
C TRP A 40 -8.07 24.43 36.42
N ASP A 41 -7.80 24.64 37.71
CA ASP A 41 -8.61 24.08 38.80
C ASP A 41 -10.02 24.70 38.82
N GLU A 42 -10.12 26.02 38.69
CA GLU A 42 -11.38 26.77 38.61
C GLU A 42 -12.22 26.36 37.38
N ASN A 43 -11.57 26.10 36.24
CA ASN A 43 -12.23 25.64 35.03
C ASN A 43 -12.59 24.15 35.03
N GLN A 44 -12.77 23.52 36.19
CA GLN A 44 -13.13 22.09 36.34
C GLN A 44 -12.09 21.14 35.72
N ARG A 45 -10.82 21.52 35.73
CA ARG A 45 -9.70 20.70 35.24
C ARG A 45 -9.87 20.24 33.78
N ARG A 46 -10.37 21.14 32.92
CA ARG A 46 -10.58 20.88 31.49
C ARG A 46 -9.31 20.39 30.80
N ARG A 47 -9.46 19.36 29.96
CA ARG A 47 -8.34 18.74 29.20
C ARG A 47 -7.63 19.67 28.22
N SER A 48 -8.31 20.70 27.73
CA SER A 48 -7.71 21.68 26.82
C SER A 48 -6.67 22.59 27.48
N ALA A 49 -6.74 22.75 28.80
CA ALA A 49 -5.91 23.67 29.56
C ALA A 49 -4.54 23.08 29.99
N GLY A 50 -4.21 21.84 29.62
CA GLY A 50 -2.90 21.27 29.94
C GLY A 50 -1.78 21.81 29.04
N LEU A 51 -0.59 22.02 29.61
CA LEU A 51 0.62 22.44 28.89
C LEU A 51 1.05 21.39 27.85
N ARG A 52 1.64 21.84 26.73
CA ARG A 52 2.08 20.96 25.63
C ARG A 52 3.43 21.37 25.06
N GLY A 53 4.14 20.39 24.50
CA GLY A 53 5.39 20.63 23.76
C GLY A 53 6.43 21.37 24.60
N GLN A 54 6.95 22.47 24.04
CA GLN A 54 8.01 23.25 24.68
C GLN A 54 7.59 23.84 26.03
N GLU A 55 6.34 24.29 26.19
CA GLU A 55 5.89 24.89 27.45
C GLU A 55 5.88 23.90 28.61
N LEU A 56 5.51 22.64 28.34
CA LEU A 56 5.58 21.58 29.33
C LEU A 56 7.04 21.28 29.71
N GLN A 57 7.94 21.27 28.73
CA GLN A 57 9.37 21.03 28.99
C GLN A 57 10.01 22.14 29.84
N THR A 58 9.69 23.40 29.55
CA THR A 58 10.14 24.54 30.35
C THR A 58 9.58 24.48 31.77
N ALA A 59 8.30 24.17 31.94
CA ALA A 59 7.68 24.05 33.26
C ALA A 59 8.26 22.90 34.10
N GLU A 60 8.58 21.77 33.46
CA GLU A 60 9.25 20.64 34.12
C GLU A 60 10.67 21.02 34.55
N GLY A 61 11.43 21.71 33.69
CA GLY A 61 12.76 22.22 34.05
C GLY A 61 12.72 23.23 35.21
N TRP A 62 11.70 24.08 35.26
CA TRP A 62 11.46 24.97 36.41
C TRP A 62 11.22 24.18 37.70
N LEU A 63 10.39 23.12 37.65
CA LEU A 63 10.11 22.28 38.82
C LEU A 63 11.38 21.57 39.31
N GLU A 64 12.26 21.13 38.42
CA GLU A 64 13.54 20.51 38.80
C GLU A 64 14.48 21.49 39.51
N GLN A 65 14.50 22.76 39.08
CA GLN A 65 15.33 23.82 39.68
C GLN A 65 14.77 24.35 41.01
N SER A 66 13.50 24.12 41.29
CA SER A 66 12.78 24.72 42.43
C SER A 66 13.19 24.20 43.81
N GLY A 67 13.83 23.02 43.90
CA GLY A 67 14.11 22.36 45.17
C GLY A 67 14.97 23.18 46.14
N SER A 68 15.84 24.07 45.62
CA SER A 68 16.71 24.94 46.41
C SER A 68 16.41 26.43 46.24
N LYS A 69 15.28 26.79 45.60
CA LYS A 69 14.89 28.18 45.32
C LYS A 69 13.63 28.56 46.10
N ASP A 70 13.44 29.86 46.31
CA ASP A 70 12.26 30.46 46.96
C ASP A 70 11.59 31.41 45.95
N PRO A 71 10.27 31.39 45.74
CA PRO A 71 9.24 30.56 46.38
C PRO A 71 9.30 29.07 46.03
N GLN A 72 9.00 28.23 47.03
CA GLN A 72 8.84 26.79 46.85
C GLN A 72 7.57 26.46 46.03
N PRO A 73 7.59 25.41 45.19
CA PRO A 73 6.42 25.01 44.42
C PRO A 73 5.28 24.57 45.34
N THR A 74 4.12 25.18 45.14
CA THR A 74 2.86 24.71 45.73
C THR A 74 2.45 23.33 45.20
N GLU A 75 1.59 22.63 45.95
CA GLU A 75 1.08 21.33 45.51
C GLU A 75 0.28 21.43 44.21
N LEU A 76 -0.41 22.55 44.00
CA LEU A 76 -1.18 22.82 42.79
C LEU A 76 -0.30 22.86 41.53
N HIS A 77 0.95 23.35 41.63
CA HIS A 77 1.91 23.26 40.54
C HIS A 77 2.18 21.81 40.13
N ARG A 78 2.43 20.93 41.12
CA ARG A 78 2.74 19.52 40.86
C ARG A 78 1.55 18.81 40.22
N GLU A 79 0.34 19.04 40.74
CA GLU A 79 -0.88 18.48 40.17
C GLU A 79 -1.10 18.91 38.71
N TYR A 80 -0.89 20.19 38.41
CA TYR A 80 -1.07 20.75 37.07
C TYR A 80 -0.03 20.21 36.07
N LEU A 81 1.23 20.04 36.49
CA LEU A 81 2.28 19.45 35.66
C LEU A 81 2.04 17.95 35.40
N ILE A 82 1.65 17.20 36.43
CA ILE A 82 1.27 15.78 36.30
C ILE A 82 0.09 15.64 35.32
N PHE A 83 -0.94 16.47 35.49
CA PHE A 83 -2.07 16.51 34.57
C PHE A 83 -1.62 16.76 33.13
N SER A 84 -0.80 17.79 32.92
CA SER A 84 -0.29 18.17 31.59
C SER A 84 0.46 17.01 30.91
N ARG A 85 1.31 16.28 31.66
CA ARG A 85 1.97 15.05 31.18
C ARG A 85 0.98 13.98 30.73
N THR A 86 -0.09 13.74 31.49
CA THR A 86 -1.07 12.68 31.16
C THR A 86 -1.91 13.01 29.93
N VAL A 87 -2.24 14.29 29.71
CA VAL A 87 -3.01 14.75 28.55
C VAL A 87 -2.21 14.59 27.26
N VAL A 88 -0.93 14.99 27.26
CA VAL A 88 -0.04 14.86 26.10
C VAL A 88 0.15 13.39 25.70
N ASN A 89 0.43 12.51 26.67
CA ASN A 89 0.67 11.09 26.42
C ASN A 89 -0.54 10.36 25.82
N ARG A 90 -1.77 10.77 26.17
CA ARG A 90 -2.98 10.09 25.67
C ARG A 90 -3.30 10.48 24.23
N LEU A 91 -3.13 11.75 23.87
CA LEU A 91 -3.33 12.22 22.49
C LEU A 91 -2.27 11.63 21.55
N GLN A 92 -1.02 11.58 21.99
CA GLN A 92 0.08 11.00 21.19
C GLN A 92 -0.16 9.50 20.94
N ARG A 93 -0.64 8.75 21.94
CA ARG A 93 -1.04 7.34 21.76
C ARG A 93 -2.19 7.16 20.76
N LEU A 94 -3.19 8.05 20.78
CA LEU A 94 -4.30 7.99 19.82
C LEU A 94 -3.82 8.23 18.38
N VAL A 95 -2.99 9.25 18.16
CA VAL A 95 -2.42 9.54 16.83
C VAL A 95 -1.58 8.37 16.34
N VAL A 96 -0.64 7.85 17.15
CA VAL A 96 0.19 6.70 16.77
C VAL A 96 -0.67 5.46 16.49
N SER A 97 -1.72 5.21 17.29
CA SER A 97 -2.64 4.09 17.06
C SER A 97 -3.46 4.23 15.77
N SER A 98 -3.80 5.45 15.36
CA SER A 98 -4.53 5.69 14.11
C SER A 98 -3.64 5.44 12.89
N VAL A 99 -2.36 5.80 12.98
CA VAL A 99 -1.38 5.62 11.89
C VAL A 99 -1.12 4.13 11.67
N THR A 100 -0.99 3.33 12.74
CA THR A 100 -0.78 1.88 12.60
C THR A 100 -1.98 1.18 11.98
N VAL A 101 -3.21 1.53 12.38
CA VAL A 101 -4.43 0.97 11.77
C VAL A 101 -4.53 1.32 10.29
N ALA A 102 -4.30 2.59 9.93
CA ALA A 102 -4.30 3.02 8.54
C ALA A 102 -3.24 2.28 7.71
N PHE A 103 -2.03 2.10 8.26
CA PHE A 103 -0.96 1.37 7.60
C PHE A 103 -1.31 -0.10 7.36
N VAL A 104 -1.90 -0.78 8.35
CA VAL A 104 -2.38 -2.17 8.21
C VAL A 104 -3.48 -2.28 7.15
N LEU A 105 -4.40 -1.32 7.09
CA LEU A 105 -5.43 -1.28 6.05
C LEU A 105 -4.83 -1.12 4.65
N VAL A 106 -3.86 -0.22 4.48
CA VAL A 106 -3.17 0.00 3.20
C VAL A 106 -2.41 -1.27 2.78
N LEU A 107 -1.67 -1.91 3.69
CA LEU A 107 -0.98 -3.16 3.39
C LEU A 107 -1.96 -4.30 3.06
N GLY A 108 -3.08 -4.40 3.78
CA GLY A 108 -4.12 -5.37 3.51
C GLY A 108 -4.74 -5.19 2.13
N LEU A 109 -5.06 -3.96 1.75
CA LEU A 109 -5.59 -3.63 0.41
C LEU A 109 -4.54 -3.90 -0.69
N ALA A 110 -3.26 -3.59 -0.45
CA ALA A 110 -2.20 -3.87 -1.40
C ALA A 110 -2.02 -5.38 -1.62
N ALA A 111 -2.02 -6.18 -0.56
CA ALA A 111 -1.95 -7.64 -0.64
C ALA A 111 -3.19 -8.20 -1.37
N PHE A 112 -4.39 -7.73 -1.01
CA PHE A 112 -5.63 -8.13 -1.68
C PHE A 112 -5.62 -7.80 -3.18
N SER A 113 -5.16 -6.61 -3.56
CA SER A 113 -5.00 -6.20 -4.96
C SER A 113 -4.02 -7.10 -5.72
N PHE A 114 -2.93 -7.52 -5.08
CA PHE A 114 -1.95 -8.41 -5.70
C PHE A 114 -2.52 -9.82 -5.95
N LEU A 115 -3.31 -10.36 -5.01
CA LEU A 115 -4.00 -11.64 -5.20
C LEU A 115 -5.01 -11.56 -6.35
N GLN A 116 -5.80 -10.50 -6.42
CA GLN A 116 -6.78 -10.29 -7.49
C GLN A 116 -6.12 -10.18 -8.89
N ARG A 117 -4.92 -9.61 -8.97
CA ARG A 117 -4.18 -9.52 -10.24
C ARG A 117 -3.79 -10.89 -10.80
N GLN A 118 -3.50 -11.87 -9.96
CA GLN A 118 -3.10 -13.21 -10.43
C GLN A 118 -4.27 -13.91 -11.16
N GLU A 119 -5.48 -13.86 -10.59
CA GLU A 119 -6.68 -14.42 -11.24
C GLU A 119 -7.03 -13.69 -12.54
N ALA A 120 -6.90 -12.36 -12.57
CA ALA A 120 -7.18 -11.58 -13.76
C ALA A 120 -6.23 -11.87 -14.94
N VAL A 121 -4.97 -12.24 -14.66
CA VAL A 121 -4.01 -12.65 -15.71
C VAL A 121 -4.36 -14.01 -16.28
N GLU A 122 -4.69 -14.98 -15.43
CA GLU A 122 -5.13 -16.31 -15.86
C GLU A 122 -6.42 -16.23 -16.71
N GLN A 123 -7.38 -15.41 -16.29
CA GLN A 123 -8.61 -15.20 -17.06
C GLN A 123 -8.34 -14.62 -18.46
N LYS A 124 -7.39 -13.68 -18.58
CA LYS A 124 -6.98 -13.13 -19.89
C LYS A 124 -6.32 -14.17 -20.76
N LEU A 125 -5.41 -14.97 -20.22
CA LEU A 125 -4.75 -16.06 -20.94
C LEU A 125 -5.77 -17.10 -21.44
N VAL A 126 -6.72 -17.49 -20.59
CA VAL A 126 -7.79 -18.42 -20.96
C VAL A 126 -8.68 -17.79 -22.04
N ALA A 127 -9.04 -16.51 -21.93
CA ALA A 127 -9.84 -15.82 -22.93
C ALA A 127 -9.12 -15.75 -24.29
N GLU A 128 -7.85 -15.35 -24.33
CA GLU A 128 -7.03 -15.35 -25.54
C GLU A 128 -6.92 -16.74 -26.17
N GLN A 129 -6.69 -17.76 -25.34
CA GLN A 129 -6.67 -19.14 -25.83
C GLN A 129 -8.02 -19.57 -26.40
N GLN A 130 -9.13 -19.18 -25.77
CA GLN A 130 -10.47 -19.47 -26.27
C GLN A 130 -10.72 -18.77 -27.62
N HIS A 131 -10.31 -17.51 -27.77
CA HIS A 131 -10.39 -16.77 -29.02
C HIS A 131 -9.59 -17.47 -30.14
N LEU A 132 -8.32 -17.83 -29.86
CA LEU A 132 -7.49 -18.55 -30.83
C LEU A 132 -8.05 -19.92 -31.18
N ARG A 133 -8.65 -20.63 -30.23
CA ARG A 133 -9.31 -21.92 -30.47
C ARG A 133 -10.55 -21.75 -31.35
N ALA A 134 -11.38 -20.75 -31.08
CA ALA A 134 -12.57 -20.44 -31.87
C ALA A 134 -12.23 -20.04 -33.31
N GLU A 135 -11.16 -19.25 -33.51
CA GLU A 135 -10.70 -18.93 -34.85
C GLU A 135 -10.20 -20.16 -35.61
N LYS A 136 -9.39 -21.01 -34.95
CA LYS A 136 -8.90 -22.26 -35.56
C LYS A 136 -10.05 -23.15 -35.99
N THR A 137 -11.06 -23.34 -35.14
CA THR A 137 -12.23 -24.18 -35.48
C THR A 137 -13.06 -23.57 -36.60
N ALA A 138 -13.29 -22.26 -36.59
CA ALA A 138 -14.01 -21.56 -37.66
C ALA A 138 -13.31 -21.73 -39.02
N ARG A 139 -11.97 -21.58 -39.05
CA ARG A 139 -11.18 -21.74 -40.27
C ARG A 139 -11.18 -23.18 -40.78
N ILE A 140 -11.02 -24.17 -39.90
CA ILE A 140 -11.09 -25.60 -40.29
C ILE A 140 -12.47 -25.91 -40.87
N SER A 141 -13.55 -25.37 -40.28
CA SER A 141 -14.91 -25.52 -40.80
C SER A 141 -15.03 -24.92 -42.21
N ASN A 142 -14.50 -23.72 -42.42
CA ASN A 142 -14.50 -23.07 -43.73
C ASN A 142 -13.67 -23.85 -44.78
N SER A 143 -12.50 -24.37 -44.42
CA SER A 143 -11.70 -25.21 -45.31
C SER A 143 -12.46 -26.49 -45.70
N ARG A 144 -13.18 -27.11 -44.75
CA ARG A 144 -13.97 -28.32 -45.00
C ARG A 144 -15.18 -28.06 -45.90
N SER A 145 -15.88 -26.94 -45.73
CA SER A 145 -17.01 -26.59 -46.61
C SER A 145 -16.55 -26.35 -48.05
N LEU A 146 -15.45 -25.62 -48.25
CA LEU A 146 -14.85 -25.41 -49.57
C LEU A 146 -14.39 -26.72 -50.23
N ALA A 147 -13.81 -27.63 -49.45
CA ALA A 147 -13.43 -28.96 -49.93
C ALA A 147 -14.65 -29.81 -50.33
N ALA A 148 -15.73 -29.77 -49.54
CA ALA A 148 -16.97 -30.48 -49.87
C ALA A 148 -17.65 -29.91 -51.14
N LEU A 149 -17.62 -28.58 -51.31
CA LEU A 149 -18.10 -27.93 -52.53
C LEU A 149 -17.27 -28.35 -53.75
N ALA A 150 -15.94 -28.42 -53.62
CA ALA A 150 -15.07 -28.88 -54.70
C ALA A 150 -15.43 -30.32 -55.15
N LEU A 151 -15.68 -31.22 -54.20
CA LEU A 151 -16.08 -32.61 -54.50
C LEU A 151 -17.42 -32.70 -55.23
N THR A 152 -18.36 -31.81 -54.91
CA THR A 152 -19.69 -31.79 -55.52
C THR A 152 -19.67 -31.19 -56.93
N GLU A 153 -18.80 -30.21 -57.17
CA GLU A 153 -18.70 -29.50 -58.45
C GLU A 153 -17.78 -30.22 -59.47
N MET A 154 -17.03 -31.24 -59.02
CA MET A 154 -16.05 -31.96 -59.83
C MET A 154 -16.63 -32.54 -61.12
N ASP A 155 -17.90 -32.99 -61.10
CA ASP A 155 -18.59 -33.55 -62.28
C ASP A 155 -19.22 -32.49 -63.20
N LYS A 156 -19.39 -31.26 -62.71
CA LYS A 156 -20.06 -30.17 -63.45
C LYS A 156 -19.06 -29.21 -64.09
N ASP A 157 -18.11 -28.72 -63.32
CA ASP A 157 -17.08 -27.78 -63.74
C ASP A 157 -15.72 -28.14 -63.10
N PRO A 158 -14.90 -28.94 -63.80
CA PRO A 158 -13.60 -29.39 -63.30
C PRO A 158 -12.66 -28.25 -62.94
N GLU A 159 -12.67 -27.16 -63.72
CA GLU A 159 -11.81 -25.99 -63.45
C GLU A 159 -12.17 -25.29 -62.13
N LEU A 160 -13.48 -25.14 -61.83
CA LEU A 160 -13.95 -24.54 -60.59
C LEU A 160 -13.64 -25.42 -59.38
N SER A 161 -13.78 -26.74 -59.52
CA SER A 161 -13.45 -27.71 -58.46
C SER A 161 -11.98 -27.63 -58.02
N ILE A 162 -11.05 -27.49 -58.97
CA ILE A 162 -9.61 -27.38 -58.69
C ILE A 162 -9.30 -26.05 -57.97
N LEU A 163 -9.96 -24.95 -58.33
CA LEU A 163 -9.80 -23.66 -57.66
C LEU A 163 -10.28 -23.70 -56.20
N LEU A 164 -11.43 -24.31 -55.95
CA LEU A 164 -11.98 -24.50 -54.60
C LEU A 164 -11.07 -25.39 -53.74
N ALA A 165 -10.53 -26.48 -54.32
CA ALA A 165 -9.56 -27.34 -53.65
C ALA A 165 -8.26 -26.60 -53.31
N ARG A 166 -7.74 -25.76 -54.23
CA ARG A 166 -6.56 -24.93 -53.95
C ARG A 166 -6.83 -23.90 -52.84
N GLN A 167 -8.02 -23.30 -52.82
CA GLN A 167 -8.38 -22.30 -51.82
C GLN A 167 -8.55 -22.89 -50.42
N SER A 168 -9.14 -24.08 -50.29
CA SER A 168 -9.26 -24.76 -48.99
C SER A 168 -7.89 -25.10 -48.37
N ILE A 169 -6.93 -25.51 -49.20
CA ILE A 169 -5.55 -25.74 -48.77
C ILE A 169 -4.90 -24.42 -48.33
N ARG A 170 -5.06 -23.34 -49.09
CA ARG A 170 -4.47 -22.03 -48.78
C ARG A 170 -4.95 -21.47 -47.43
N VAL A 171 -6.24 -21.56 -47.13
CA VAL A 171 -6.85 -21.08 -45.87
C VAL A 171 -6.23 -21.75 -44.64
N THR A 172 -5.78 -22.99 -44.77
CA THR A 172 -5.14 -23.75 -43.68
C THR A 172 -3.62 -23.57 -43.68
N TYR A 173 -2.99 -23.55 -44.86
CA TYR A 173 -1.54 -23.52 -45.03
C TYR A 173 -0.90 -22.19 -44.63
N GLN A 174 -1.59 -21.06 -44.83
CA GLN A 174 -1.02 -19.72 -44.59
C GLN A 174 -0.63 -19.44 -43.13
N GLU A 175 -1.22 -20.14 -42.14
CA GLU A 175 -0.95 -19.86 -40.72
C GLU A 175 -0.32 -21.03 -39.97
N ASN A 176 -0.67 -22.28 -40.31
CA ASN A 176 -0.31 -23.43 -39.48
C ASN A 176 0.65 -24.41 -40.18
N ARG A 177 1.07 -24.12 -41.43
CA ARG A 177 1.89 -24.98 -42.33
C ARG A 177 1.44 -26.45 -42.42
N THR A 178 0.23 -26.75 -41.97
CA THR A 178 -0.32 -28.11 -41.88
C THR A 178 -1.45 -28.21 -42.88
N VAL A 179 -1.38 -29.22 -43.75
CA VAL A 179 -2.46 -29.55 -44.68
C VAL A 179 -3.43 -30.44 -43.90
N LEU A 180 -4.69 -30.04 -43.77
CA LEU A 180 -5.71 -30.89 -43.16
C LEU A 180 -5.80 -32.18 -43.98
N PRO A 181 -5.72 -33.37 -43.36
CA PRO A 181 -6.02 -34.60 -44.07
C PRO A 181 -7.49 -34.55 -44.48
N LEU A 182 -7.74 -34.47 -45.79
CA LEU A 182 -9.06 -34.71 -46.35
C LEU A 182 -9.36 -36.20 -46.11
N ILE A 183 -10.29 -36.48 -45.19
CA ILE A 183 -10.97 -37.76 -44.94
C ILE A 183 -10.21 -38.78 -44.04
N PRO A 184 -10.69 -39.05 -42.81
CA PRO A 184 -10.37 -40.28 -42.09
C PRO A 184 -11.47 -41.33 -42.31
N ILE A 185 -11.67 -41.84 -43.54
CA ILE A 185 -12.73 -42.84 -43.82
C ILE A 185 -12.27 -44.02 -44.73
N LEU A 186 -10.99 -44.17 -45.08
CA LEU A 186 -10.57 -45.30 -45.95
C LEU A 186 -9.72 -46.38 -45.28
N HIS A 187 -9.89 -46.63 -43.98
CA HIS A 187 -9.18 -47.74 -43.31
C HIS A 187 -10.03 -48.96 -42.92
N THR A 188 -11.33 -49.02 -43.26
CA THR A 188 -12.21 -50.12 -42.80
C THR A 188 -12.71 -51.11 -43.85
N HIS A 189 -12.35 -51.00 -45.14
CA HIS A 189 -12.88 -51.93 -46.17
C HIS A 189 -11.91 -52.96 -46.79
N CYS A 190 -10.63 -53.01 -46.40
CA CYS A 190 -9.67 -53.93 -47.03
C CYS A 190 -9.45 -55.28 -46.29
N ALA A 191 -10.21 -55.58 -45.23
CA ALA A 191 -10.00 -56.77 -44.39
C ALA A 191 -11.06 -57.88 -44.54
N SER A 192 -11.91 -57.85 -45.58
CA SER A 192 -12.93 -58.88 -45.82
C SER A 192 -12.79 -59.49 -47.22
N GLY A 193 -11.71 -60.23 -47.45
CA GLY A 193 -11.48 -60.91 -48.74
C GLY A 193 -10.54 -62.12 -48.69
N ARG A 194 -10.17 -62.63 -47.51
CA ARG A 194 -9.24 -63.77 -47.40
C ARG A 194 -9.72 -64.81 -46.39
N GLN A 195 -10.91 -65.35 -46.62
CA GLN A 195 -11.31 -66.70 -46.20
C GLN A 195 -12.42 -67.17 -47.13
N ILE A 196 -12.08 -67.96 -48.16
CA ILE A 196 -12.85 -69.06 -48.76
C ILE A 196 -11.90 -69.66 -49.82
N ASN A 197 -11.12 -70.68 -49.44
CA ASN A 197 -11.04 -71.97 -50.11
C ASN A 197 -9.92 -72.82 -49.49
N ARG A 198 -10.29 -73.81 -48.68
CA ARG A 198 -9.51 -75.01 -48.40
C ARG A 198 -10.41 -76.18 -48.78
N ASN A 199 -10.02 -76.91 -49.81
CA ASN A 199 -10.16 -78.36 -49.93
C ASN A 199 -8.88 -78.86 -50.58
#